data_AF-A0A2S1SFD6-F1
#
_entry.id   AF-A0A2S1SFD6-F1
#
_cell.length_a   1.000
_cell.length_b   1.000
_cell.length_c   1.000
_cell.angle_alpha   90.00
_cell.angle_beta   90.00
_cell.angle_gamma   90.00
#
_symmetry.space_group_name_H-M   'P 1'
#
loop_
_entity.id
_entity.type
_entity.pdbx_description
1 polymer ?
#
loop_
_entity_poly.entity_id
_entity_poly.type
_entity_poly.pdbx_seq_one_letter_code
_entity_poly.pdbx_strand_id
1 'polypeptide(L)' 'MNILYVFLGEITPMKVILVLAIVLLMFGGKKIPELMRGLGSGVKEFKNAAKGEDEAPAAHREDEKI' A
#
# COMPACT_ATOMS: atom_id res chain seq x y z
N MET A 1 19.79 7.87 -28.27
CA MET A 1 18.36 7.47 -28.27
C MET A 1 17.99 7.14 -26.83
N ASN A 2 17.26 8.04 -26.20
CA ASN A 2 17.48 8.35 -24.79
C ASN A 2 16.53 7.60 -23.85
N ILE A 3 16.77 6.29 -23.66
CA ILE A 3 16.01 5.45 -22.70
C ILE A 3 16.12 6.03 -21.27
N LEU A 4 17.27 6.62 -20.93
CA LEU A 4 17.55 7.24 -19.63
C LEU A 4 16.68 8.50 -19.37
N TYR A 5 16.30 9.23 -20.42
CA TYR A 5 15.47 10.44 -20.33
C TYR A 5 13.99 10.11 -20.05
N VAL A 6 13.54 8.90 -20.42
CA VAL A 6 12.20 8.40 -20.05
C VAL A 6 12.08 8.22 -18.54
N PHE A 7 13.18 7.87 -17.87
CA PHE A 7 13.21 7.58 -16.43
C PHE A 7 13.47 8.81 -15.55
N LEU A 8 14.18 9.84 -16.02
CA LEU A 8 14.73 10.89 -15.13
C LEU A 8 14.14 12.31 -15.26
N GLY A 9 13.35 12.65 -16.28
CA GLY A 9 13.01 14.07 -16.53
C GLY A 9 11.54 14.42 -16.79
N GLU A 10 10.70 13.47 -17.17
CA GLU A 10 9.38 13.77 -17.73
C GLU A 10 8.40 12.64 -17.36
N ILE A 11 8.03 12.51 -16.08
CA ILE A 11 6.94 11.60 -15.66
C ILE A 11 5.61 12.21 -16.09
N THR A 12 5.35 12.13 -17.39
CA THR A 12 4.07 12.50 -17.97
C THR A 12 3.02 11.46 -17.51
N PRO A 13 1.83 11.85 -17.04
CA PRO A 13 0.79 10.93 -16.57
C PRO A 13 0.46 9.80 -17.57
N MET A 14 0.53 10.08 -18.87
CA MET A 14 0.36 9.09 -19.94
C MET A 14 1.37 7.94 -19.88
N LYS A 15 2.64 8.19 -19.53
CA LYS A 15 3.68 7.15 -19.45
C LYS A 15 3.42 6.21 -18.27
N VAL A 16 2.99 6.76 -17.13
CA VAL A 16 2.64 5.97 -15.94
C VAL A 16 1.48 5.01 -16.25
N ILE A 17 0.46 5.49 -16.94
CA ILE A 17 -0.68 4.68 -17.36
C ILE A 17 -0.24 3.56 -18.32
N LEU A 18 0.65 3.85 -19.27
CA LEU A 18 1.16 2.85 -20.21
C LEU A 18 1.94 1.73 -19.49
N VAL A 19 2.81 2.08 -18.54
CA VAL A 19 3.55 1.10 -17.74
C VAL A 19 2.60 0.27 -16.88
N LEU A 20 1.63 0.91 -16.20
CA LEU A 20 0.60 0.21 -15.44
C LEU A 20 -0.20 -0.75 -16.32
N ALA A 21 -0.56 -0.35 -17.55
CA ALA A 21 -1.28 -1.20 -18.49
C ALA A 21 -0.47 -2.46 -18.87
N ILE A 22 0.82 -2.33 -19.16
CA ILE A 22 1.70 -3.47 -19.49
C ILE A 22 1.83 -4.41 -18.28
N VAL A 23 2.06 -3.86 -17.08
CA VAL A 23 2.15 -4.64 -15.84
C VAL A 23 0.83 -5.36 -15.55
N LEU A 24 -0.31 -4.69 -15.74
CA LEU A 24 -1.64 -5.29 -15.60
C LEU A 24 -1.92 -6.37 -16.65
N LEU A 25 -1.35 -6.29 -17.85
CA LEU A 25 -1.43 -7.34 -18.87
C LEU A 25 -0.57 -8.57 -18.51
N MET A 26 0.64 -8.37 -17.99
CA MET A 26 1.52 -9.45 -17.56
C MET A 26 1.03 -10.17 -16.29
N PHE A 27 0.60 -9.41 -15.30
CA PHE A 27 0.21 -9.95 -13.99
C PHE A 27 -1.32 -10.13 -13.86
N GLY A 28 -2.11 -9.50 -14.70
CA GLY A 28 -3.57 -9.46 -14.58
C GLY A 28 -4.04 -8.39 -13.57
N GLY A 29 -5.20 -7.80 -13.83
CA GLY A 29 -5.78 -6.75 -12.97
C GLY A 29 -6.10 -7.16 -11.53
N LYS A 30 -6.16 -8.47 -11.26
CA LYS A 30 -6.47 -9.01 -9.93
C LYS A 30 -5.24 -9.25 -9.05
N LYS A 31 -4.05 -9.46 -9.63
CA LYS A 31 -2.84 -9.79 -8.84
C LYS A 31 -2.26 -8.59 -8.10
N ILE A 32 -2.28 -7.40 -8.71
CA ILE A 32 -1.83 -6.15 -8.06
C ILE A 32 -2.58 -5.90 -6.73
N PRO A 33 -3.93 -5.86 -6.70
CA PRO A 33 -4.68 -5.64 -5.45
C PRO A 33 -4.58 -6.82 -4.47
N GLU A 34 -4.43 -8.06 -4.95
CA GLU A 34 -4.21 -9.24 -4.10
C GLU A 34 -2.86 -9.16 -3.37
N LEU A 35 -1.79 -8.78 -4.08
CA LEU A 35 -0.46 -8.55 -3.50
C LEU A 35 -0.46 -7.37 -2.54
N MET A 36 -1.13 -6.26 -2.88
CA MET A 36 -1.28 -5.11 -1.98
C MET A 36 -2.04 -5.46 -0.71
N ARG A 37 -3.08 -6.29 -0.79
CA ARG A 37 -3.83 -6.76 0.38
C ARG A 37 -2.96 -7.62 1.30
N GLY A 38 -2.23 -8.59 0.75
CA GLY A 38 -1.33 -9.46 1.52
C GLY A 38 -0.14 -8.70 2.14
N LEU A 39 0.45 -7.76 1.39
CA LEU A 39 1.51 -6.89 1.91
C LEU A 39 0.97 -5.95 3.00
N GLY A 40 -0.22 -5.37 2.79
CA GLY A 40 -0.85 -4.47 3.73
C GLY A 40 -1.21 -5.12 5.06
N SER A 41 -1.71 -6.37 5.04
CA SER A 41 -1.95 -7.14 6.27
C SER A 41 -0.65 -7.47 6.99
N GLY A 42 0.39 -7.93 6.26
CA GLY A 42 1.70 -8.22 6.85
C GLY A 42 2.36 -6.99 7.46
N VAL A 43 2.31 -5.83 6.80
CA VAL A 43 2.81 -4.56 7.36
C VAL A 43 2.00 -4.13 8.58
N LYS A 44 0.68 -4.33 8.58
CA LYS A 44 -0.18 -4.02 9.73
C LYS A 44 0.15 -4.88 10.94
N GLU A 45 0.28 -6.19 10.75
CA GLU A 45 0.68 -7.14 11.80
C GLU A 45 2.10 -6.87 12.29
N PHE A 46 3.03 -6.58 11.37
CA PHE A 46 4.40 -6.18 11.72
C PHE A 46 4.41 -4.89 12.56
N LYS A 47 3.61 -3.89 12.18
CA LYS A 47 3.48 -2.64 12.95
C LYS A 47 2.87 -2.89 14.33
N ASN A 48 1.88 -3.77 14.43
CA ASN A 48 1.22 -4.10 15.70
C ASN A 48 2.16 -4.86 16.64
N ALA A 49 2.93 -5.83 16.12
CA ALA A 49 3.93 -6.55 16.89
C ALA A 49 5.12 -5.65 17.27
N ALA A 50 5.56 -4.78 16.35
CA ALA A 50 6.65 -3.83 16.60
C ALA A 50 6.25 -2.69 17.56
N LYS A 51 4.96 -2.39 17.70
CA LYS A 51 4.46 -1.39 18.66
C LYS A 51 4.49 -1.86 20.12
N GLY A 52 4.67 -3.16 20.38
CA GLY A 52 4.68 -3.69 21.75
C GLY A 52 3.34 -3.54 22.46
N GLU A 53 3.15 -4.27 23.55
CA GLU A 53 1.90 -4.40 24.31
C GLU A 53 1.48 -3.12 25.08
N ASP A 54 1.99 -1.94 24.75
CA ASP A 54 1.83 -0.70 25.53
C ASP A 54 0.64 0.18 25.12
N GLU A 55 -0.17 -0.24 24.16
CA GLU A 55 -1.45 0.42 23.84
C GLU A 55 -2.63 -0.52 24.13
N ALA A 56 -2.85 -0.82 25.42
CA ALA A 56 -4.18 -1.23 25.88
C ALA A 56 -5.19 -0.14 25.48
N PRO A 57 -6.37 -0.49 24.94
CA PRO A 57 -7.29 0.48 24.38
C PRO A 57 -7.82 1.41 25.47
N ALA A 58 -7.30 2.64 25.50
CA ALA A 58 -7.93 3.77 26.15
C ALA A 58 -9.15 4.19 25.33
N ALA A 59 -10.24 3.41 25.38
CA ALA A 59 -11.57 3.84 24.96
C ALA A 59 -12.61 2.77 25.32
N HIS A 60 -13.08 2.78 26.57
CA HIS A 60 -14.51 2.73 26.94
C HIS A 60 -14.64 2.69 28.47
N ARG A 61 -14.57 3.85 29.13
CA ARG A 61 -15.01 4.06 30.52
C ARG A 61 -15.68 5.43 30.58
N GLU A 62 -16.95 5.44 30.18
CA GLU A 62 -18.01 6.45 30.27
C GLU A 62 -19.10 5.76 29.43
N ASP A 63 -20.09 5.06 29.99
CA ASP A 63 -21.19 5.62 30.77
C ASP A 63 -21.75 4.59 31.79
N GLU A 64 -21.26 4.63 33.03
CA GLU A 64 -22.05 4.16 34.18
C GLU A 64 -21.78 5.11 35.35
N LYS A 65 -22.59 6.17 35.43
CA LYS A 65 -22.80 6.89 36.68
C LYS A 65 -24.30 6.98 36.94
N ILE A 66 -24.65 6.19 37.94
CA ILE A 66 -25.75 6.28 38.91
C ILE A 66 -26.01 7.73 39.31
#